data_AF-A0A819HQY9-F1
#
_entry.id   AF-A0A819HQY9-F1
#
_cell.length_a   1.000
_cell.length_b   1.000
_cell.length_c   1.000
_cell.angle_alpha   90.00
_cell.angle_beta   90.00
_cell.angle_gamma   90.00
#
_symmetry.space_group_name_H-M   'P 1'
#
loop_
_entity.id
_entity.type
_entity.pdbx_description
1 polymer ?
#
loop_
_entity_poly.entity_id
_entity_poly.type
_entity_poly.pdbx_seq_one_letter_code
_entity_poly.pdbx_strand_id
1 'polypeptide(L)'
;MAFLLLFSYVVLCGVFPLYEFQRDVCRPTIDSEKQDDDESSSIKDSKSTNNITIPYGFQKRNQPAILEYILLIWVTTLFCEEMRQLCSLEARTTRCVIVKYFKDFWNELDVLAIILFYVGFILRYLPATECFCAARIIWSIDLSIWYIRSLEIFAAFQRLGPKLVMIHEMINDLKHYMVLLIVFIFGFGVSSHSLIYGTKEFTWHLPREILHLSFWQIFGEIDILSKFESKQTKKTFSFS
;
A
#
# COMPACT_ATOMS: atom_id res chain seq x y z
N MET A 1 -4.52 0.08 -21.87
CA MET A 1 -3.21 -0.58 -21.71
C MET A 1 -2.04 0.40 -21.71
N ALA A 2 -1.80 1.19 -22.77
CA ALA A 2 -0.70 2.17 -22.80
C ALA A 2 -0.73 3.17 -21.63
N PHE A 3 -1.93 3.66 -21.27
CA PHE A 3 -2.14 4.48 -20.07
C PHE A 3 -1.62 3.82 -18.79
N LEU A 4 -2.01 2.56 -18.54
CA LEU A 4 -1.60 1.83 -17.34
C LEU A 4 -0.10 1.59 -17.31
N LEU A 5 0.53 1.33 -18.45
CA LEU A 5 1.98 1.15 -18.53
C LEU A 5 2.70 2.46 -18.23
N LEU A 6 2.22 3.58 -18.77
CA LEU A 6 2.74 4.91 -18.46
C LEU A 6 2.54 5.24 -16.97
N PHE A 7 1.34 5.00 -16.43
CA PHE A 7 1.03 5.28 -15.04
C PHE A 7 1.84 4.38 -14.10
N SER A 8 1.92 3.08 -14.39
CA SER A 8 2.78 2.15 -13.67
C SER A 8 4.25 2.56 -13.75
N TYR A 9 4.75 3.02 -14.91
CA TYR A 9 6.12 3.52 -15.03
C TYR A 9 6.35 4.78 -14.18
N VAL A 10 5.41 5.73 -14.17
CA VAL A 10 5.49 6.95 -13.34
C VAL A 10 5.45 6.60 -11.86
N VAL A 11 4.54 5.71 -11.46
CA VAL A 11 4.43 5.22 -10.07
C VAL A 11 5.67 4.44 -9.70
N LEU A 12 6.18 3.53 -10.54
CA LEU A 12 7.41 2.78 -10.28
C LEU A 12 8.61 3.72 -10.20
N CYS A 13 8.89 4.59 -11.17
CA CYS A 13 9.97 5.57 -11.05
C CYS A 13 9.80 6.52 -9.85
N GLY A 14 8.56 6.75 -9.41
CA GLY A 14 8.25 7.46 -8.17
C GLY A 14 8.45 6.61 -6.92
N VAL A 15 8.17 5.29 -6.97
CA VAL A 15 8.10 4.32 -5.87
C VAL A 15 9.42 3.59 -5.62
N PHE A 16 10.01 3.05 -6.68
CA PHE A 16 11.29 2.34 -6.74
C PHE A 16 12.53 3.08 -6.24
N PRO A 17 12.63 4.43 -6.19
CA PRO A 17 13.74 5.08 -5.50
C PRO A 17 13.84 4.71 -4.00
N LEU A 18 12.84 4.03 -3.40
CA LEU A 18 12.97 3.44 -2.07
C LEU A 18 13.60 2.03 -2.04
N TYR A 19 13.54 1.25 -3.13
CA TYR A 19 14.05 -0.12 -3.11
C TYR A 19 15.58 -0.18 -3.18
N GLU A 20 16.23 0.85 -3.73
CA GLU A 20 17.69 0.88 -3.84
C GLU A 20 18.40 1.23 -2.53
N PHE A 21 17.68 1.63 -1.46
CA PHE A 21 18.29 2.09 -0.20
C PHE A 21 18.47 1.02 0.90
N GLN A 22 18.01 -0.22 0.71
CA GLN A 22 18.18 -1.27 1.73
C GLN A 22 19.31 -2.27 1.48
N ARG A 23 20.10 -2.11 0.41
CA ARG A 23 21.18 -3.06 0.08
C ARG A 23 22.51 -2.79 0.82
N ASP A 24 22.73 -1.59 1.34
CA ASP A 24 24.05 -1.21 1.89
C ASP A 24 24.17 -1.27 3.42
N VAL A 25 23.10 -1.56 4.16
CA VAL A 25 23.12 -1.56 5.64
C VAL A 25 23.47 -2.94 6.24
N CYS A 26 23.54 -4.00 5.42
CA CYS A 26 23.92 -5.34 5.88
C CYS A 26 25.27 -5.80 5.31
N ARG A 27 26.34 -5.03 5.53
CA ARG A 27 27.70 -5.58 5.52
C ARG A 27 28.22 -5.53 6.96
N PRO A 28 28.44 -6.69 7.63
CA PRO A 28 29.16 -6.69 8.89
C PRO A 28 30.62 -6.37 8.55
N THR A 29 31.10 -5.17 8.91
CA THR A 29 32.53 -4.86 8.95
C THR A 29 33.13 -5.59 10.14
N ILE A 30 33.69 -6.76 9.86
CA ILE A 30 34.71 -7.41 10.68
C ILE A 30 36.05 -6.78 10.28
N ASP A 31 36.89 -6.53 11.29
CA ASP A 31 38.30 -6.10 11.29
C ASP A 31 38.60 -4.60 11.13
N SER A 32 39.03 -3.92 12.20
CA SER A 32 40.45 -3.89 12.62
C SER A 32 40.69 -2.94 13.80
N GLU A 33 41.60 -3.38 14.66
CA GLU A 33 42.07 -2.85 15.93
C GLU A 33 43.20 -1.79 15.73
N LYS A 34 43.27 -0.81 16.66
CA LYS A 34 44.39 0.11 16.99
C LYS A 34 44.90 1.14 15.95
N GLN A 35 44.93 2.42 16.36
CA GLN A 35 46.17 3.16 16.66
C GLN A 35 45.82 4.54 17.27
N ASP A 36 46.49 4.85 18.38
CA ASP A 36 46.38 6.06 19.20
C ASP A 36 47.03 7.34 18.60
N ASP A 37 46.56 8.48 19.13
CA ASP A 37 47.21 9.76 19.48
C ASP A 37 47.75 10.80 18.45
N ASP A 38 47.32 12.04 18.74
CA ASP A 38 47.92 13.38 18.58
C ASP A 38 48.24 13.97 17.19
N GLU A 39 47.56 15.07 16.82
CA GLU A 39 48.10 16.44 16.91
C GLU A 39 47.18 17.49 16.25
N SER A 40 47.13 18.65 16.91
CA SER A 40 46.21 19.78 16.79
C SER A 40 46.32 20.65 15.53
N SER A 41 45.21 21.37 15.28
CA SER A 41 45.10 22.74 14.73
C SER A 41 44.62 22.90 13.28
N SER A 42 43.34 23.25 13.12
CA SER A 42 42.96 24.61 12.68
C SER A 42 41.45 24.73 12.53
N ILE A 43 40.92 25.67 13.30
CA ILE A 43 39.55 26.16 13.34
C ILE A 43 39.15 26.70 11.96
N LYS A 44 38.06 26.16 11.41
CA LYS A 44 37.12 26.90 10.55
C LYS A 44 35.69 26.52 10.91
N ASP A 45 35.10 27.36 11.74
CA ASP A 45 33.73 27.89 11.64
C ASP A 45 32.65 26.96 11.09
N SER A 46 31.87 26.36 12.00
CA SER A 46 30.47 26.73 12.25
C SER A 46 29.73 25.59 12.94
N LYS A 47 29.34 25.88 14.19
CA LYS A 47 28.39 25.18 15.07
C LYS A 47 27.58 24.06 14.39
N SER A 48 28.09 22.83 14.52
CA SER A 48 27.30 21.60 14.44
C SER A 48 26.32 21.58 15.62
N THR A 49 25.14 22.18 15.41
CA THR A 49 24.01 22.11 16.33
C THR A 49 23.03 21.11 15.74
N ASN A 50 23.02 19.92 16.32
CA ASN A 50 21.85 19.05 16.46
C ASN A 50 20.95 18.90 15.23
N ASN A 51 21.48 18.30 14.17
CA ASN A 51 20.63 17.66 13.18
C ASN A 51 20.65 16.16 13.48
N ILE A 52 19.63 15.69 14.22
CA ILE A 52 19.18 14.30 14.09
C ILE A 52 18.68 14.21 12.65
N THR A 53 19.58 13.87 11.73
CA THR A 53 19.25 13.60 10.34
C THR A 53 18.47 12.30 10.34
N ILE A 54 17.15 12.41 10.33
CA ILE A 54 16.28 11.26 10.12
C ILE A 54 16.63 10.68 8.74
N PRO A 55 16.99 9.40 8.62
CA PRO A 55 17.51 8.79 7.40
C PRO A 55 16.41 8.47 6.37
N TYR A 56 15.32 9.24 6.37
CA TYR A 56 14.33 9.18 5.29
C TYR A 56 14.69 10.29 4.31
N GLY A 57 15.73 10.04 3.51
CA GLY A 57 16.15 10.90 2.41
C GLY A 57 15.09 10.91 1.31
N PHE A 58 13.99 11.63 1.55
CA PHE A 58 12.97 11.85 0.55
C PHE A 58 13.41 13.01 -0.35
N GLN A 59 14.23 12.72 -1.36
CA GLN A 59 14.64 13.75 -2.31
C GLN A 59 13.46 14.08 -3.23
N LYS A 60 12.68 15.10 -2.84
CA LYS A 60 11.63 15.68 -3.69
C LYS A 60 12.29 16.14 -4.99
N ARG A 61 11.90 15.56 -6.13
CA ARG A 61 12.32 16.06 -7.44
C ARG A 61 11.68 17.43 -7.62
N ASN A 62 12.48 18.49 -7.67
CA ASN A 62 12.00 19.87 -7.71
C ASN A 62 11.15 20.21 -8.94
N GLN A 63 11.19 19.36 -9.98
CA GLN A 63 10.38 19.52 -11.17
C GLN A 63 9.60 18.22 -11.47
N PRO A 64 8.29 18.32 -11.72
CA PRO A 64 7.50 17.20 -12.20
C PRO A 64 8.04 16.75 -13.57
N ALA A 65 8.20 15.44 -13.74
CA ALA A 65 8.62 14.90 -15.03
C ALA A 65 7.55 15.18 -16.09
N ILE A 66 7.97 15.34 -17.36
CA ILE A 66 7.06 15.51 -18.50
C ILE A 66 5.95 14.44 -18.51
N LEU A 67 6.29 13.22 -18.05
CA LEU A 67 5.37 12.10 -17.93
C LEU A 67 4.22 12.33 -16.92
N GLU A 68 4.45 13.07 -15.83
CA GLU A 68 3.40 13.42 -14.85
C GLU A 68 2.37 14.36 -15.46
N TYR A 69 2.81 15.28 -16.33
CA TYR A 69 1.89 16.15 -17.07
C TYR A 69 1.10 15.39 -18.13
N ILE A 70 1.73 14.46 -18.84
CA ILE A 70 1.02 13.59 -19.81
C ILE A 70 -0.06 12.78 -19.08
N LEU A 71 0.26 12.22 -17.91
CA LEU A 71 -0.67 11.49 -17.05
C LEU A 71 -1.86 12.37 -16.62
N LEU A 72 -1.59 13.60 -16.17
CA LEU A 72 -2.62 14.57 -15.77
C LEU A 72 -3.58 14.88 -16.93
N ILE A 73 -3.05 15.13 -18.13
CA ILE A 73 -3.85 15.39 -19.33
C ILE A 73 -4.74 14.19 -19.65
N TRP A 74 -4.20 12.96 -19.52
CA TRP A 74 -4.95 11.75 -19.77
C TRP A 74 -6.11 11.58 -18.79
N VAL A 75 -5.86 11.70 -17.49
CA VAL A 75 -6.91 11.58 -16.47
C VAL A 75 -7.94 12.70 -16.61
N THR A 76 -7.51 13.91 -16.96
CA THR A 76 -8.45 15.02 -17.22
C THR A 76 -9.35 14.74 -18.44
N THR A 77 -8.82 14.06 -19.47
CA THR A 77 -9.62 13.62 -20.61
C THR A 77 -10.66 12.57 -20.19
N LEU A 78 -10.29 11.63 -19.33
CA LEU A 78 -11.22 10.62 -18.77
C LEU A 78 -12.29 11.27 -17.88
N PHE A 79 -11.92 12.26 -17.06
CA PHE A 79 -12.88 13.06 -16.30
C PHE A 79 -13.89 13.76 -17.22
N CYS A 80 -13.46 14.31 -18.35
CA CYS A 80 -14.36 14.92 -19.33
C CYS A 80 -15.31 13.91 -19.97
N GLU A 81 -14.85 12.68 -20.25
CA GLU A 81 -15.71 11.58 -20.73
C GLU A 81 -16.78 11.22 -19.68
N GLU A 82 -16.41 11.10 -18.41
CA GLU A 82 -17.38 10.82 -17.34
C GLU A 82 -18.39 11.95 -17.16
N MET A 83 -17.95 13.21 -17.24
CA MET A 83 -18.86 14.36 -17.21
C MET A 83 -19.82 14.36 -18.42
N ARG A 84 -19.33 13.97 -19.60
CA ARG A 84 -20.16 13.83 -20.81
C ARG A 84 -21.20 12.71 -20.63
N GLN A 85 -20.82 11.57 -20.07
CA GLN A 85 -21.74 10.47 -19.77
C GLN A 85 -22.82 10.91 -18.78
N LEU A 86 -22.45 11.64 -17.73
CA LEU A 86 -23.39 12.21 -16.76
C LEU A 86 -24.39 13.18 -17.39
N CYS A 87 -23.93 14.02 -18.32
CA CYS A 87 -24.80 14.99 -19.03
C CYS A 87 -25.72 14.33 -20.06
N SER A 88 -25.28 13.22 -20.67
CA SER A 88 -26.05 12.47 -21.66
C SER A 88 -27.16 11.60 -21.05
N LEU A 89 -27.19 11.45 -19.72
CA LEU A 89 -28.26 10.73 -19.03
C LEU A 89 -29.54 11.57 -19.05
N GLU A 90 -30.49 11.15 -19.88
CA GLU A 90 -31.76 11.81 -20.08
C GLU A 90 -32.66 11.66 -18.84
N ALA A 91 -32.61 12.61 -17.91
CA ALA A 91 -33.57 12.67 -16.81
C ALA A 91 -34.02 14.10 -16.47
N ARG A 92 -35.29 14.22 -16.05
CA ARG A 92 -35.96 15.49 -15.73
C ARG A 92 -35.39 16.23 -14.50
N THR A 93 -34.50 15.62 -13.70
CA THR A 93 -33.98 16.22 -12.47
C THR A 93 -32.56 15.72 -12.17
N THR A 94 -31.60 16.64 -12.01
CA THR A 94 -30.17 16.37 -11.83
C THR A 94 -29.84 15.48 -10.62
N ARG A 95 -30.58 15.61 -9.52
CA ARG A 95 -30.36 14.78 -8.31
C ARG A 95 -30.70 13.30 -8.53
N CYS A 96 -31.75 13.01 -9.29
CA CYS A 96 -32.15 11.63 -9.56
C CYS A 96 -31.16 10.93 -10.51
N VAL A 97 -30.51 11.69 -11.40
CA VAL A 97 -29.43 11.18 -12.29
C VAL A 97 -28.24 10.74 -11.47
N ILE A 98 -27.77 11.59 -10.56
CA ILE A 98 -26.58 11.33 -9.75
C ILE A 98 -26.79 10.09 -8.87
N VAL A 99 -27.95 9.98 -8.21
CA VAL A 99 -28.27 8.80 -7.38
C VAL A 99 -28.35 7.51 -8.21
N LYS A 100 -28.84 7.58 -9.45
CA LYS A 100 -28.86 6.42 -10.34
C LYS A 100 -27.46 6.03 -10.81
N TYR A 101 -26.63 7.01 -11.14
CA TYR A 101 -25.25 6.79 -11.59
C TYR A 101 -24.38 6.13 -10.52
N PHE A 102 -24.50 6.55 -9.26
CA PHE A 102 -23.76 5.97 -8.12
C PHE A 102 -24.24 4.58 -7.69
N LYS A 103 -25.30 4.02 -8.28
CA LYS A 103 -25.70 2.63 -7.97
C LYS A 103 -24.87 1.60 -8.72
N ASP A 104 -24.25 1.99 -9.83
CA ASP A 104 -23.43 1.08 -10.61
C ASP A 104 -22.01 1.05 -10.01
N PHE A 105 -21.57 -0.14 -9.60
CA PHE A 105 -20.27 -0.34 -8.95
C PHE A 105 -19.10 0.19 -9.81
N TRP A 106 -19.18 0.04 -11.12
CA TRP A 106 -18.15 0.51 -12.05
C TRP A 106 -18.05 2.03 -12.11
N ASN A 107 -19.20 2.73 -12.09
CA ASN A 107 -19.25 4.19 -12.08
C ASN A 107 -18.73 4.75 -10.73
N GLU A 108 -19.07 4.09 -9.63
CA GLU A 108 -18.53 4.43 -8.31
C GLU A 108 -17.01 4.27 -8.26
N LEU A 109 -16.49 3.18 -8.82
CA LEU A 109 -15.06 2.91 -8.94
C LEU A 109 -14.33 3.98 -9.78
N ASP A 110 -14.91 4.39 -10.91
CA ASP A 110 -14.34 5.41 -11.79
C ASP A 110 -14.29 6.80 -11.12
N VAL A 111 -15.35 7.20 -10.41
CA VAL A 111 -15.35 8.44 -9.64
C VAL A 111 -14.32 8.39 -8.51
N LEU A 112 -14.22 7.26 -7.80
CA LEU A 112 -13.23 7.07 -6.74
C LEU A 112 -11.80 7.20 -7.28
N ALA A 113 -11.49 6.59 -8.42
CA ALA A 113 -10.18 6.69 -9.07
C ALA A 113 -9.83 8.14 -9.43
N ILE A 114 -10.76 8.87 -10.05
CA ILE A 114 -10.52 10.26 -10.44
C ILE A 114 -10.28 11.14 -9.20
N ILE A 115 -11.06 10.97 -8.14
CA ILE A 115 -10.90 11.74 -6.89
C ILE A 115 -9.54 11.45 -6.25
N LEU A 116 -9.17 10.17 -6.10
CA LEU A 116 -7.90 9.77 -5.51
C LEU A 116 -6.70 10.28 -6.31
N PHE A 117 -6.81 10.28 -7.64
CA PHE A 117 -5.79 10.84 -8.52
C PHE A 117 -5.52 12.32 -8.24
N TYR A 118 -6.58 13.15 -8.23
CA TYR A 118 -6.44 14.59 -7.97
C TYR A 118 -5.99 14.88 -6.54
N VAL A 119 -6.46 14.12 -5.55
CA VAL A 119 -5.98 14.24 -4.15
C VAL A 119 -4.48 13.94 -4.08
N GLY A 120 -4.01 12.86 -4.70
CA GLY A 120 -2.58 12.53 -4.75
C GLY A 120 -1.77 13.60 -5.51
N PHE A 121 -2.33 14.18 -6.57
CA PHE A 121 -1.73 15.27 -7.32
C PHE A 121 -1.58 16.53 -6.47
N ILE A 122 -2.64 16.96 -5.76
CA ILE A 122 -2.61 18.12 -4.86
C ILE A 122 -1.60 17.91 -3.72
N LEU A 123 -1.59 16.73 -3.09
CA LEU A 123 -0.64 16.41 -2.01
C LEU A 123 0.82 16.49 -2.48
N ARG A 124 1.09 16.23 -3.77
CA ARG A 124 2.43 16.33 -4.36
C ARG A 124 2.92 17.78 -4.54
N TYR A 125 2.02 18.75 -4.73
CA TYR A 125 2.38 20.17 -4.81
C TYR A 125 2.72 20.77 -3.44
N LEU A 126 2.22 20.18 -2.35
CA LEU A 126 2.50 20.68 -1.01
C LEU A 126 4.02 20.58 -0.70
N PRO A 127 4.60 21.59 -0.02
CA PRO A 127 6.03 21.63 0.27
C PRO A 127 6.47 20.66 1.40
N ALA A 128 5.53 20.06 2.13
CA ALA A 128 5.84 19.17 3.26
C ALA A 128 6.33 17.78 2.79
N THR A 129 7.38 17.28 3.43
CA THR A 129 7.99 15.95 3.16
C THR A 129 7.03 14.79 3.40
N GLU A 130 6.26 14.84 4.49
CA GLU A 130 5.26 13.81 4.85
C GLU A 130 4.14 13.70 3.80
N CYS A 131 3.74 14.85 3.22
CA CYS A 131 2.73 14.89 2.17
C CYS A 131 3.19 14.17 0.90
N PHE A 132 4.50 14.15 0.62
CA PHE A 132 5.04 13.45 -0.53
C PHE A 132 4.98 11.92 -0.36
N CYS A 133 5.28 11.42 0.84
CA CYS A 133 5.12 9.99 1.16
C CYS A 133 3.66 9.56 0.99
N ALA A 134 2.74 10.35 1.55
CA ALA A 134 1.30 10.11 1.43
C ALA A 134 0.83 10.13 -0.04
N ALA A 135 1.27 11.10 -0.85
CA ALA A 135 0.92 11.18 -2.27
C ALA A 135 1.30 9.92 -3.04
N ARG A 136 2.49 9.34 -2.77
CA ARG A 136 2.94 8.09 -3.41
C ARG A 136 2.11 6.88 -3.00
N ILE A 137 1.74 6.78 -1.73
CA ILE A 137 0.87 5.70 -1.25
C ILE A 137 -0.49 5.81 -1.94
N ILE A 138 -1.05 7.01 -2.00
CA ILE A 138 -2.34 7.27 -2.66
C ILE A 138 -2.27 6.91 -4.14
N TRP A 139 -1.24 7.33 -4.88
CA TRP A 139 -1.08 6.95 -6.29
C TRP A 139 -0.83 5.45 -6.52
N SER A 140 -0.28 4.74 -5.53
CA SER A 140 -0.11 3.28 -5.62
C SER A 140 -1.46 2.55 -5.46
N ILE A 141 -2.31 3.05 -4.56
CA ILE A 141 -3.67 2.54 -4.38
C ILE A 141 -4.52 2.90 -5.61
N ASP A 142 -4.42 4.13 -6.10
CA ASP A 142 -5.12 4.59 -7.31
C ASP A 142 -4.77 3.73 -8.53
N LEU A 143 -3.48 3.43 -8.75
CA LEU A 143 -3.05 2.52 -9.81
C LEU A 143 -3.72 1.15 -9.71
N SER A 144 -3.90 0.62 -8.50
CA SER A 144 -4.59 -0.67 -8.29
C SER A 144 -6.05 -0.61 -8.74
N ILE A 145 -6.73 0.52 -8.50
CA ILE A 145 -8.10 0.75 -8.96
C ILE A 145 -8.17 0.79 -10.49
N TRP A 146 -7.25 1.49 -11.14
CA TRP A 146 -7.16 1.54 -12.61
C TRP A 146 -6.91 0.16 -13.25
N TYR A 147 -6.19 -0.73 -12.56
CA TYR A 147 -6.05 -2.13 -12.99
C TYR A 147 -7.35 -2.91 -12.88
N ILE A 148 -8.12 -2.74 -11.78
CA ILE A 148 -9.44 -3.35 -11.62
C ILE A 148 -10.36 -2.88 -12.75
N ARG A 149 -10.39 -1.58 -13.05
CA ARG A 149 -11.16 -1.02 -14.17
C ARG A 149 -10.80 -1.65 -15.52
N SER A 150 -9.52 -1.94 -15.73
CA SER A 150 -9.07 -2.58 -16.97
C SER A 150 -9.63 -4.00 -17.16
N LEU A 151 -10.05 -4.68 -16.08
CA LEU A 151 -10.77 -5.96 -16.18
C LEU A 151 -12.11 -5.83 -16.91
N GLU A 152 -12.78 -4.69 -16.81
CA GLU A 152 -14.05 -4.45 -17.52
C GLU A 152 -13.83 -4.35 -19.03
N ILE A 153 -12.76 -3.67 -19.46
CA ILE A 153 -12.34 -3.65 -20.86
C ILE A 153 -12.00 -5.08 -21.31
N PHE A 154 -11.40 -5.88 -20.43
CA PHE A 154 -11.13 -7.28 -20.73
C PHE A 154 -12.42 -8.12 -20.86
N ALA A 155 -13.47 -7.79 -20.11
CA ALA A 155 -14.76 -8.45 -20.18
C ALA A 155 -15.46 -8.22 -21.52
N ALA A 156 -15.20 -7.10 -22.20
CA ALA A 156 -15.74 -6.81 -23.53
C ALA A 156 -15.14 -7.69 -24.65
N PHE A 157 -14.01 -8.37 -24.43
CA PHE A 157 -13.44 -9.26 -25.45
C PHE A 157 -14.18 -10.59 -25.53
N GLN A 158 -14.57 -11.00 -26.74
CA GLN A 158 -15.38 -12.20 -27.03
C GLN A 158 -14.85 -13.50 -26.40
N ARG A 159 -13.54 -13.67 -26.25
CA ARG A 159 -12.93 -14.90 -25.70
C ARG A 159 -12.71 -14.86 -24.17
N LEU A 160 -12.62 -13.65 -23.59
CA LEU A 160 -12.26 -13.44 -22.18
C LEU A 160 -13.48 -13.07 -21.33
N GLY A 161 -14.48 -12.41 -21.92
CA GLY A 161 -15.73 -12.03 -21.25
C GLY A 161 -16.43 -13.17 -20.53
N PRO A 162 -16.78 -14.27 -21.22
CA PRO A 162 -17.45 -15.40 -20.58
C PRO A 162 -16.65 -16.02 -19.43
N LYS A 163 -15.31 -15.99 -19.51
CA LYS A 163 -14.42 -16.49 -18.46
C LYS A 163 -14.42 -15.57 -17.23
N LEU A 164 -14.39 -14.25 -17.45
CA LEU A 164 -14.43 -13.26 -16.37
C LEU A 164 -15.77 -13.29 -15.62
N VAL A 165 -16.89 -13.43 -16.34
CA VAL A 165 -18.21 -13.60 -15.72
C VAL A 165 -18.27 -14.88 -14.89
N MET A 166 -17.72 -15.98 -15.41
CA MET A 166 -17.63 -17.24 -14.66
C MET A 166 -16.81 -17.08 -13.37
N ILE A 167 -15.66 -16.40 -13.43
CA ILE A 167 -14.83 -16.12 -12.24
C ILE A 167 -15.60 -15.24 -11.24
N HIS A 168 -16.29 -14.20 -11.71
CA HIS A 168 -17.08 -13.33 -10.85
C HIS A 168 -18.17 -14.09 -10.08
N GLU A 169 -18.85 -15.03 -10.75
CA GLU A 169 -19.85 -15.86 -10.11
C GLU A 169 -19.23 -16.78 -9.04
N MET A 170 -18.04 -17.34 -9.32
CA MET A 170 -17.32 -18.14 -8.32
C MET A 170 -16.88 -17.33 -7.10
N ILE A 171 -16.56 -16.04 -7.25
CA ILE A 171 -16.22 -15.16 -6.11
C ILE A 171 -17.44 -14.96 -5.21
N ASN A 172 -18.65 -14.89 -5.79
CA ASN A 172 -19.88 -14.82 -5.01
C ASN A 172 -20.15 -16.07 -4.17
N ASP A 173 -19.72 -17.24 -4.63
CA ASP A 173 -19.79 -18.45 -3.82
C ASP A 173 -18.69 -18.47 -2.75
N LEU A 174 -17.48 -18.04 -3.12
CA LEU A 174 -16.32 -17.98 -2.23
C LEU A 174 -16.54 -17.07 -1.02
N LYS A 175 -17.30 -15.97 -1.15
CA LYS A 175 -17.53 -15.02 -0.05
C LYS A 175 -18.16 -15.69 1.18
N HIS A 176 -19.05 -16.66 0.97
CA HIS A 176 -19.69 -17.39 2.06
C HIS A 176 -18.69 -18.33 2.76
N TYR A 177 -17.81 -18.97 1.98
CA TYR A 177 -16.74 -19.81 2.51
C TYR A 177 -15.72 -19.00 3.32
N MET A 178 -15.39 -17.77 2.90
CA MET A 178 -14.47 -16.90 3.63
C MET A 178 -14.98 -16.54 5.03
N VAL A 179 -16.29 -16.34 5.20
CA VAL A 179 -16.88 -16.10 6.53
C VAL A 179 -16.68 -17.30 7.45
N LEU A 180 -16.94 -18.52 6.95
CA LEU A 180 -16.70 -19.75 7.70
C LEU A 180 -15.22 -19.88 8.08
N LEU A 181 -14.32 -19.64 7.12
CA LEU A 181 -12.88 -19.71 7.36
C LEU A 181 -12.42 -18.74 8.45
N ILE A 182 -12.91 -17.50 8.45
CA ILE A 182 -12.57 -16.50 9.49
C ILE A 182 -13.01 -16.99 10.88
N VAL A 183 -14.19 -17.59 11.01
CA VAL A 183 -14.67 -18.13 12.29
C VAL A 183 -13.77 -19.26 12.78
N PHE A 184 -13.36 -20.18 11.89
CA PHE A 184 -12.43 -21.25 12.23
C PHE A 184 -11.05 -20.72 12.63
N ILE A 185 -10.50 -19.77 11.88
CA ILE A 185 -9.21 -19.13 12.19
C ILE A 185 -9.26 -18.47 13.56
N PHE A 186 -10.35 -17.75 13.86
CA PHE A 186 -10.51 -17.08 15.14
C PHE A 186 -10.59 -18.08 16.30
N GLY A 187 -11.38 -19.15 16.17
CA GLY A 187 -11.49 -20.18 17.19
C GLY A 187 -10.17 -20.90 17.46
N PHE A 188 -9.47 -21.31 16.40
CA PHE A 188 -8.15 -21.92 16.50
C PHE A 188 -7.10 -20.96 17.08
N GLY A 189 -7.14 -19.68 16.69
CA GLY A 189 -6.21 -18.69 17.17
C GLY A 189 -6.37 -18.36 18.64
N VAL A 190 -7.61 -18.21 19.13
CA VAL A 190 -7.85 -17.98 20.56
C VAL A 190 -7.36 -19.17 21.39
N SER A 191 -7.65 -20.40 20.94
CA SER A 191 -7.18 -21.62 21.62
C SER A 191 -5.66 -21.71 21.63
N SER A 192 -4.99 -21.49 20.49
CA SER A 192 -3.53 -21.57 20.38
C SER A 192 -2.85 -20.48 21.19
N HIS A 193 -3.39 -19.26 21.18
CA HIS A 193 -2.84 -18.16 21.98
C HIS A 193 -2.96 -18.43 23.48
N SER A 194 -4.06 -19.04 23.94
CA SER A 194 -4.24 -19.41 25.35
C SER A 194 -3.30 -20.52 25.82
N LEU A 195 -2.85 -21.40 24.93
CA LEU A 195 -1.92 -22.47 25.25
C LEU A 195 -0.47 -21.98 25.27
N ILE A 196 -0.09 -21.14 24.31
CA ILE A 196 1.29 -20.65 24.14
C ILE A 196 1.58 -19.48 25.09
N TYR A 197 0.61 -18.60 25.28
CA TYR A 197 0.73 -17.42 26.13
C TYR A 197 -0.17 -17.59 27.34
N GLY A 198 0.42 -17.57 28.53
CA GLY A 198 -0.34 -17.52 29.79
C GLY A 198 -1.15 -16.22 29.94
N THR A 199 -1.58 -15.92 31.15
CA THR A 199 -2.37 -14.71 31.45
C THR A 199 -1.72 -13.43 30.93
N LYS A 200 -2.37 -12.77 29.98
CA LYS A 200 -2.07 -11.42 29.49
C LYS A 200 -3.27 -10.50 29.72
N GLU A 201 -3.01 -9.23 29.97
CA GLU A 201 -4.06 -8.21 30.06
C GLU A 201 -4.68 -7.91 28.68
N PHE A 202 -5.98 -7.64 28.65
CA PHE A 202 -6.69 -7.34 27.43
C PHE A 202 -6.20 -6.01 26.82
N THR A 203 -5.59 -6.10 25.64
CA THR A 203 -5.14 -4.95 24.86
C THR A 203 -5.82 -4.97 23.49
N TRP A 204 -6.14 -3.79 22.94
CA TRP A 204 -6.79 -3.67 21.62
C TRP A 204 -6.00 -4.32 20.46
N HIS A 205 -4.69 -4.48 20.63
CA HIS A 205 -3.80 -5.13 19.67
C HIS A 205 -3.86 -6.66 19.71
N LEU A 206 -4.41 -7.25 20.77
CA LEU A 206 -4.41 -8.68 21.03
C LEU A 206 -5.15 -9.50 19.95
N PRO A 207 -6.36 -9.13 19.49
CA PRO A 207 -7.04 -9.87 18.43
C PRO A 207 -6.26 -9.91 17.12
N ARG A 208 -5.53 -8.83 16.80
CA ARG A 208 -4.67 -8.74 15.61
C ARG A 208 -3.51 -9.73 15.69
N GLU A 209 -2.87 -9.84 16.85
CA GLU A 209 -1.77 -10.78 17.08
C GLU A 209 -2.24 -12.24 16.95
N ILE A 210 -3.41 -12.55 17.53
CA ILE A 210 -4.02 -13.88 17.47
C ILE A 210 -4.31 -14.28 16.01
N LEU A 211 -5.00 -13.41 15.27
CA LEU A 211 -5.36 -13.69 13.88
C LEU A 211 -4.13 -13.81 12.99
N HIS A 212 -3.12 -12.96 13.18
CA HIS A 212 -1.90 -12.99 12.39
C HIS A 212 -1.17 -14.33 12.55
N LEU A 213 -0.99 -14.80 13.79
CA LEU A 213 -0.31 -16.07 14.07
C LEU A 213 -1.01 -17.25 13.37
N SER A 214 -2.32 -17.37 13.55
CA SER A 214 -3.11 -18.48 13.00
C SER A 214 -3.30 -18.41 11.49
N PHE A 215 -3.36 -17.21 10.92
CA PHE A 215 -3.46 -17.01 9.48
C PHE A 215 -2.20 -17.52 8.77
N TRP A 216 -1.00 -17.10 9.20
CA TRP A 216 0.26 -17.54 8.58
C TRP A 216 0.52 -19.04 8.74
N GLN A 217 0.04 -19.63 9.83
CA GLN A 217 0.14 -21.07 10.04
C GLN A 217 -0.60 -21.89 8.97
N ILE A 218 -1.75 -21.40 8.48
CA ILE A 218 -2.51 -22.06 7.41
C ILE A 218 -1.74 -22.05 6.08
N PHE A 219 -0.94 -21.01 5.82
CA PHE A 219 -0.09 -20.93 4.63
C PHE A 219 1.22 -21.73 4.76
N GLY A 220 1.47 -22.38 5.91
CA GLY A 220 2.65 -23.19 6.13
C GLY A 220 3.93 -22.38 6.40
N GLU A 221 3.81 -21.11 6.80
CA GLU A 221 4.96 -20.26 7.11
C GLU A 221 5.51 -20.54 8.53
N ILE A 222 6.09 -21.73 8.71
CA ILE A 222 6.54 -22.26 10.00
C ILE A 222 7.78 -21.49 10.54
N ASP A 223 8.55 -20.86 9.66
CA ASP A 223 9.73 -20.07 10.04
C ASP A 223 9.38 -18.83 10.87
N ILE A 224 8.18 -18.28 10.69
CA ILE A 224 7.69 -17.17 11.51
C ILE A 224 7.28 -17.70 12.88
N LEU A 225 6.65 -18.88 12.93
CA LEU A 225 6.25 -19.54 14.17
C LEU A 225 7.45 -19.93 15.02
N SER A 226 8.50 -20.50 14.43
CA SER A 226 9.74 -20.86 15.16
C SER A 226 10.45 -19.62 15.72
N LYS A 227 10.39 -18.47 15.03
CA LYS A 227 10.86 -17.18 15.56
C LYS A 227 9.99 -16.67 16.72
N PHE A 228 8.68 -16.90 16.70
CA PHE A 228 7.80 -16.56 17.81
C PHE A 228 8.06 -17.46 19.03
N GLU A 229 8.20 -18.77 18.84
CA GLU A 229 8.52 -19.74 19.90
C GLU A 229 9.87 -19.45 20.54
N SER A 230 10.93 -19.25 19.74
CA SER A 230 12.28 -18.95 20.26
C SER A 230 12.33 -17.65 21.07
N LYS A 231 11.53 -16.63 20.71
CA LYS A 231 11.38 -15.41 21.53
C LYS A 231 10.68 -15.69 22.86
N GLN A 232 9.73 -16.63 22.92
CA GLN A 232 9.10 -17.04 24.18
C GLN A 232 10.05 -17.85 25.07
N THR A 233 10.78 -18.80 24.50
CA THR A 233 11.78 -19.57 25.24
C THR A 233 12.81 -18.63 25.89
N LYS A 234 13.34 -17.65 25.15
CA LYS A 234 14.26 -16.65 25.72
C LYS A 234 13.66 -15.81 26.85
N LYS A 235 12.39 -15.43 26.79
CA LYS A 235 11.72 -14.69 27.87
C LYS A 235 11.52 -15.53 29.13
N THR A 236 11.20 -16.81 28.96
CA THR A 236 11.00 -17.76 30.07
C THR A 236 12.32 -18.03 30.80
N PHE A 237 13.42 -18.19 30.08
CA PHE A 237 14.76 -18.37 30.67
C PHE A 237 15.36 -17.11 31.29
N SER A 238 14.92 -15.91 30.88
CA SER A 238 15.39 -14.64 31.49
C SER A 238 14.75 -14.34 32.85
N PHE A 239 13.71 -15.09 33.24
CA PHE A 239 12.99 -14.93 34.51
C PHE A 239 13.36 -16.00 35.57
N SER A 240 14.26 -16.93 35.23
CA SER A 240 14.89 -17.91 36.13
C SER A 240 16.34 -17.55 36.41
#